data_AF-A0A645ID47-F1
#
_entry.id   AF-A0A645ID47-F1
#
_cell.length_a   1.000
_cell.length_b   1.000
_cell.length_c   1.000
_cell.angle_alpha   90.00
_cell.angle_beta   90.00
_cell.angle_gamma   90.00
#
_symmetry.space_group_name_H-M   'P 1'
#
loop_
_entity.id
_entity.type
_entity.pdbx_description
1 polymer ?
#
loop_
_entity_poly.entity_id
_entity_poly.type
_entity_poly.pdbx_seq_one_letter_code
_entity_poly.pdbx_strand_id
1 'polypeptide(L)' 'MPVPDSCDACLKHCAKNFCIIKALIRAQQGDVESGLVFSGEYIHKIEEILPVKEIFARLLREVEAIN' A
#
# COMPACT_ATOMS: atom_id res chain seq x y z
N MET A 1 14.08 -3.08 15.29
CA MET A 1 13.82 -1.72 14.76
C MET A 1 13.84 -0.75 15.94
N PRO A 2 14.58 0.36 15.85
CA PRO A 2 14.69 1.29 16.98
C PRO A 2 13.34 1.95 17.30
N VAL A 3 13.14 2.31 18.56
CA VAL A 3 12.01 3.14 19.00
C VAL A 3 12.22 4.55 18.42
N PRO A 4 11.21 5.17 17.79
CA PRO A 4 11.36 6.49 17.20
C PRO A 4 11.44 7.60 18.26
N ASP A 5 12.22 8.65 17.98
CA ASP A 5 12.37 9.81 18.85
C ASP A 5 11.06 10.62 18.99
N SER A 6 10.23 10.61 17.95
CA SER A 6 8.92 11.28 17.92
C SER A 6 7.81 10.38 17.38
N CYS A 7 6.55 10.68 17.74
CA CYS A 7 5.37 9.96 17.27
C CYS A 7 4.36 10.94 16.68
N ASP A 8 3.89 10.66 15.46
CA ASP A 8 2.94 11.52 14.73
C ASP A 8 1.47 11.19 15.05
N ALA A 9 1.21 10.40 16.10
CA ALA A 9 -0.13 9.98 16.54
C ALA A 9 -1.01 9.35 15.43
N CYS A 10 -0.39 8.63 14.48
CA CYS A 10 -1.11 7.98 13.37
C CYS A 10 -2.05 6.84 13.80
N LEU A 11 -1.81 6.24 14.98
CA LEU A 11 -2.66 5.23 15.61
C LEU A 11 -3.25 5.80 16.90
N LYS A 12 -4.50 5.47 17.19
CA LYS A 12 -5.21 5.88 18.42
C LYS A 12 -4.44 5.49 19.70
N HIS A 13 -3.84 4.30 19.71
CA HIS A 13 -2.95 3.83 20.77
C HIS A 13 -1.68 3.28 20.10
N CYS A 14 -0.57 4.00 20.23
CA CYS A 14 0.69 3.63 19.59
C CYS A 14 1.72 3.16 20.62
N ALA A 15 2.08 1.88 20.58
CA ALA A 15 3.11 1.30 21.43
C ALA A 15 4.54 1.60 20.92
N LYS A 16 4.69 2.27 19.77
CA LYS A 16 5.94 2.74 19.14
C LYS A 16 6.92 1.63 18.72
N ASN A 17 6.69 0.38 19.11
CA ASN A 17 7.36 -0.79 18.57
C ASN A 17 6.99 -0.94 17.08
N PHE A 18 7.99 -1.12 16.21
CA PHE A 18 7.79 -1.25 14.76
C PHE A 18 7.09 -0.04 14.10
N CYS A 19 7.29 1.17 14.63
CA CYS A 19 6.69 2.39 14.07
C CYS A 19 7.23 2.75 12.67
N ILE A 20 6.44 2.53 11.63
CA ILE A 20 6.83 2.76 10.22
C ILE A 20 6.35 4.10 9.64
N ILE A 21 5.74 4.97 10.44
CA ILE A 21 5.05 6.18 9.94
C ILE A 21 5.95 7.08 9.09
N LYS A 22 7.21 7.30 9.48
CA LYS A 22 8.15 8.11 8.69
C LYS A 22 8.49 7.47 7.34
N ALA A 23 8.63 6.15 7.29
CA ALA A 23 8.86 5.44 6.03
C ALA A 23 7.65 5.53 5.09
N LEU A 24 6.44 5.46 5.64
CA LEU A 24 5.20 5.63 4.86
C LEU A 24 5.05 7.06 4.32
N ILE A 25 5.36 8.09 5.13
CA ILE A 25 5.32 9.49 4.69
C ILE A 25 6.33 9.75 3.57
N ARG A 26 7.55 9.22 3.68
CA ARG A 26 8.57 9.36 2.62
C ARG A 26 8.12 8.74 1.30
N ALA A 27 7.58 7.52 1.35
CA ALA A 27 7.01 6.88 0.17
C ALA A 27 5.88 7.70 -0.46
N GLN A 28 4.99 8.28 0.36
CA GLN A 28 3.90 9.15 -0.11
C GLN A 28 4.43 10.44 -0.77
N GLN A 29 5.56 10.97 -0.31
CA GLN A 29 6.23 12.14 -0.89
C GLN A 29 7.07 11.82 -2.14
N GLY A 30 7.12 10.55 -2.56
CA GLY A 30 7.86 10.09 -3.73
C GLY A 30 9.28 9.59 -3.44
N ASP A 31 9.73 9.63 -2.19
CA ASP A 31 10.99 8.99 -1.77
C ASP A 31 10.74 7.49 -1.55
N VAL A 32 10.89 6.73 -2.64
CA VAL A 32 10.79 5.26 -2.65
C VAL A 32 12.09 4.56 -2.26
N GLU A 33 13.23 5.26 -2.25
CA GLU A 33 14.53 4.69 -1.89
C GLU A 33 14.65 4.48 -0.38
N SER A 34 14.18 5.45 0.41
CA SER A 34 14.20 5.40 1.88
C SER A 34 12.80 5.22 2.50
N GLY A 35 11.77 5.18 1.66
CA GLY A 35 10.37 4.92 2.03
C GLY A 35 10.02 3.43 2.10
N LEU A 36 8.77 3.15 2.48
CA LEU A 36 8.19 1.79 2.47
C LEU A 36 6.90 1.78 1.65
N VAL A 37 6.88 0.99 0.58
CA VAL A 37 5.70 0.78 -0.29
C VAL A 37 5.18 -0.64 -0.08
N PHE A 38 3.88 -0.78 0.16
CA PHE A 38 3.22 -2.08 0.23
C PHE A 38 2.70 -2.51 -1.14
N SER A 39 2.94 -3.77 -1.51
CA SER A 39 2.39 -4.39 -2.71
C SER A 39 2.07 -5.86 -2.46
N GLY A 40 1.07 -6.40 -3.17
CA GLY A 40 0.78 -7.83 -3.15
C GLY A 40 1.77 -8.63 -4.00
N GLU A 41 1.76 -9.97 -3.83
CA GLU A 41 2.62 -10.91 -4.57
C GLU A 41 2.53 -10.73 -6.11
N TYR A 42 1.33 -10.43 -6.61
CA TYR A 42 1.04 -10.30 -8.03
C TYR A 42 1.15 -8.88 -8.59
N ILE A 43 1.81 -7.94 -7.89
CA ILE A 43 1.93 -6.55 -8.36
C ILE A 43 2.59 -6.43 -9.74
N HIS A 44 3.51 -7.34 -10.05
CA HIS A 44 4.20 -7.41 -11.33
C HIS A 44 3.27 -7.71 -12.52
N LYS A 45 2.03 -8.17 -12.27
CA LYS A 45 1.02 -8.41 -13.31
C LYS A 45 0.21 -7.15 -13.66
N ILE A 46 0.38 -6.05 -12.90
CA ILE A 46 -0.35 -4.80 -13.14
C ILE A 46 0.43 -3.97 -14.15
N GLU A 47 -0.06 -3.91 -15.38
CA GLU A 47 0.59 -3.21 -16.50
C GLU A 47 -0.04 -1.83 -16.81
N GLU A 48 -1.24 -1.56 -16.29
CA GLU A 48 -1.98 -0.34 -16.56
C GLU A 48 -2.74 0.17 -15.33
N ILE A 49 -2.93 1.49 -15.27
CA ILE A 49 -3.73 2.15 -14.23
C ILE A 49 -5.16 2.28 -14.74
N LEU A 50 -6.09 1.60 -14.08
CA LEU A 50 -7.49 1.55 -14.49
C LEU A 50 -8.42 2.22 -13.48
N PRO A 51 -9.53 2.83 -13.93
CA PRO A 51 -10.61 3.22 -13.03
C PRO A 51 -11.18 2.00 -12.29
N VAL A 52 -11.55 2.17 -11.02
CA VAL A 52 -12.12 1.08 -10.20
C VAL A 52 -13.32 0.40 -10.87
N LYS A 53 -14.18 1.16 -11.55
CA LYS A 53 -15.32 0.62 -12.31
C LYS A 53 -14.89 -0.38 -13.38
N GLU A 54 -13.81 -0.10 -14.11
CA GLU A 54 -13.29 -0.97 -15.16
C GLU A 54 -12.65 -2.24 -14.57
N ILE A 55 -11.92 -2.11 -13.45
CA ILE A 55 -11.34 -3.24 -12.73
C ILE A 55 -12.44 -4.26 -12.38
N PHE A 56 -13.52 -3.80 -11.75
CA PHE A 56 -14.64 -4.69 -11.39
C PHE A 56 -15.36 -5.27 -12.62
N ALA A 57 -15.56 -4.48 -13.67
CA ALA A 57 -16.19 -4.96 -14.91
C ALA A 57 -15.37 -6.05 -15.62
N ARG A 58 -14.02 -6.01 -15.53
CA ARG A 58 -13.15 -7.08 -16.04
C ARG A 58 -13.25 -8.34 -15.19
N LEU A 59 -13.12 -8.20 -13.87
CA LEU A 59 -13.20 -9.34 -12.94
C LEU A 59 -14.53 -10.08 -13.04
N LEU A 60 -15.66 -9.37 -13.16
CA LEU A 60 -16.98 -10.01 -13.31
C LEU A 60 -17.10 -10.78 -14.63
N ARG A 61 -16.61 -10.21 -15.75
CA ARG A 61 -16.58 -10.91 -17.04
C ARG A 61 -15.72 -12.17 -17.01
N GLU A 62 -14.56 -12.12 -16.34
CA GLU A 62 -13.67 -13.28 -16.18
C GLU A 62 -14.37 -14.41 -15.40
N VAL A 63 -15.08 -14.07 -14.32
CA VAL A 63 -15.85 -15.04 -13.54
C VAL A 63 -17.01 -15.63 -14.36
N GLU A 64 -17.74 -14.82 -15.13
CA GLU A 64 -18.81 -15.29 -16.01
C GLU A 64 -18.33 -16.27 -17.08
N ALA A 65 -17.13 -16.07 -17.63
CA ALA A 65 -16.55 -16.93 -18.66
C ALA A 65 -16.05 -18.30 -18.13
N ILE A 66 -15.92 -18.45 -16.81
CA ILE A 66 -15.51 -19.70 -16.15
C ILE A 66 -16.73 -20.58 -15.80
N ASN A 67 -17.93 -19.99 -15.74
CA ASN A 67 -19.19 -20.70 -15.50
C ASN A 67 -19.77 -21.32 -16.78
#